data_AF-A0AB36IFJ0-F1
#
_entry.id   AF-A0AB36IFJ0-F1
#
_cell.length_a   1.000
_cell.length_b   1.000
_cell.length_c   1.000
_cell.angle_alpha   90.00
_cell.angle_beta   90.00
_cell.angle_gamma   90.00
#
_symmetry.space_group_name_H-M   'P 1'
#
loop_
_entity.id
_entity.type
_entity.pdbx_description
1 polymer ?
#
loop_
_entity_poly.entity_id
_entity_poly.type
_entity_poly.pdbx_seq_one_letter_code
_entity_poly.pdbx_strand_id
1 'polypeptide(L)'
;MIIIASVVFLLVGAMLANVAAALFSASEPFGRISYLIGLPNEDDFVPYSLRFVAFFPLMLSASMAASFFGVWAVLIIPFGYFPSLMMVHKHNKQVQRTWDSVTVADFYEDSTPLV
;
A
#
# COMPACT_ATOMS: atom_id res chain seq x y z
N MET A 1 0.98 -30.45 -6.40
CA MET A 1 1.54 -29.82 -5.17
C MET A 1 2.12 -28.42 -5.43
N ILE A 2 2.91 -28.22 -6.50
CA ILE A 2 3.53 -26.92 -6.83
C ILE A 2 2.51 -25.78 -7.02
N ILE A 3 1.40 -26.03 -7.72
CA ILE A 3 0.34 -25.03 -7.92
C ILE A 3 -0.31 -24.61 -6.59
N ILE A 4 -0.59 -25.57 -5.69
CA ILE A 4 -1.20 -25.27 -4.39
C ILE A 4 -0.27 -24.37 -3.57
N ALA A 5 1.03 -24.68 -3.53
CA ALA A 5 2.02 -23.85 -2.86
C ALA A 5 2.12 -22.45 -3.50
N SER A 6 2.10 -22.36 -4.83
CA SER A 6 2.07 -21.08 -5.54
C SER A 6 0.86 -20.23 -5.16
N VAL A 7 -0.34 -20.82 -5.09
CA VAL A 7 -1.57 -20.12 -4.67
C VAL A 7 -1.49 -19.68 -3.21
N VAL A 8 -0.96 -20.52 -2.32
CA VAL A 8 -0.76 -20.15 -0.90
C VAL A 8 0.17 -18.94 -0.79
N PHE A 9 1.31 -18.95 -1.48
CA PHE A 9 2.23 -17.82 -1.48
C PHE A 9 1.62 -16.55 -2.10
N LEU A 10 0.77 -16.69 -3.12
CA LEU A 10 0.02 -15.56 -3.69
C LEU A 10 -0.89 -14.92 -2.64
N LEU A 11 -1.68 -15.74 -1.94
CA LEU A 11 -2.61 -15.25 -0.92
C LEU A 11 -1.85 -14.59 0.23
N VAL A 12 -0.78 -15.21 0.72
CA VAL A 12 0.06 -14.65 1.79
C VAL A 12 0.65 -13.30 1.37
N GLY A 13 1.22 -13.20 0.17
CA GLY A 13 1.79 -11.95 -0.33
C GLY A 13 0.74 -10.85 -0.51
N ALA A 14 -0.41 -11.18 -1.09
CA ALA A 14 -1.50 -10.23 -1.26
C ALA A 14 -2.06 -9.74 0.09
N MET A 15 -2.21 -10.64 1.07
CA MET A 15 -2.66 -10.29 2.42
C MET A 15 -1.66 -9.37 3.12
N LEU A 16 -0.36 -9.68 3.06
CA LEU A 16 0.68 -8.83 3.64
C LEU A 16 0.70 -7.44 2.99
N ALA A 17 0.57 -7.36 1.66
CA ALA A 17 0.51 -6.08 0.95
C ALA A 17 -0.71 -5.25 1.38
N ASN A 18 -1.87 -5.88 1.55
CA ASN A 18 -3.10 -5.23 1.99
C ASN A 18 -3.02 -4.77 3.45
N VAL A 19 -2.46 -5.60 4.34
CA VAL A 19 -2.23 -5.24 5.74
C VAL A 19 -1.27 -4.06 5.83
N ALA A 20 -0.20 -4.06 5.05
CA ALA A 20 0.73 -2.93 4.99
C ALA A 20 0.03 -1.64 4.54
N ALA A 21 -0.79 -1.71 3.49
CA ALA A 21 -1.57 -0.56 3.01
C ALA A 21 -2.59 -0.07 4.05
N ALA A 22 -3.25 -0.97 4.77
CA ALA A 22 -4.19 -0.63 5.83
C ALA A 22 -3.48 0.04 7.02
N LEU A 23 -2.33 -0.48 7.44
CA LEU A 23 -1.53 0.11 8.51
C LEU A 23 -1.04 1.51 8.14
N PHE A 24 -0.55 1.71 6.91
CA PHE A 24 -0.18 3.03 6.41
C PHE A 24 -1.36 4.02 6.41
N SER A 25 -2.54 3.57 5.98
CA SER A 25 -3.75 4.41 5.97
C SER A 25 -4.22 4.78 7.37
N ALA A 26 -4.00 3.91 8.36
CA ALA A 26 -4.35 4.17 9.75
C ALA A 26 -3.33 5.09 10.44
N SER A 27 -2.04 4.98 10.11
CA SER A 27 -0.99 5.77 10.76
C SER A 27 -0.85 7.17 10.18
N GLU A 28 -1.20 7.36 8.90
CA GLU A 28 -1.06 8.63 8.20
C GLU A 28 -2.41 9.17 7.70
N PRO A 29 -3.30 9.67 8.59
CA PRO A 29 -4.66 10.09 8.22
C PRO A 29 -4.71 11.35 7.35
N PHE A 30 -3.66 12.19 7.38
CA PHE A 30 -3.61 13.47 6.67
C PHE A 30 -2.47 13.57 5.66
N GLY A 31 -1.46 12.71 5.74
CA GLY A 31 -0.38 12.62 4.75
C GLY A 31 -0.73 11.70 3.57
N ARG A 32 -0.08 11.94 2.44
CA ARG A 32 -0.18 11.07 1.26
C ARG A 32 0.81 9.92 1.42
N ILE A 33 0.34 8.70 1.20
CA ILE A 33 1.17 7.51 1.24
C ILE A 33 1.82 7.31 -0.13
N SER A 34 3.13 7.06 -0.17
CA SER A 34 3.82 6.74 -1.42
C SER A 34 3.27 5.45 -2.05
N TYR A 35 3.11 5.42 -3.38
CA TYR A 35 2.72 4.21 -4.12
C TYR A 35 3.86 3.20 -4.26
N LEU A 36 5.10 3.69 -4.15
CA LEU A 36 6.32 2.92 -4.34
C LEU A 36 7.08 2.79 -3.01
N ILE A 37 8.06 1.89 -3.00
CA ILE A 37 9.06 1.76 -1.92
C ILE A 37 9.96 3.01 -2.00
N GLY A 38 9.49 4.15 -1.52
CA GLY A 38 10.01 5.46 -1.96
C GLY A 38 10.69 6.34 -0.92
N LEU A 39 10.16 6.45 0.31
CA LEU A 39 10.61 7.49 1.25
C LEU A 39 10.68 6.96 2.70
N PRO A 40 11.67 6.11 3.03
CA PRO A 40 11.77 5.48 4.34
C PRO A 40 11.98 6.45 5.51
N ASN A 41 12.33 7.71 5.24
CA ASN A 41 12.49 8.74 6.28
C ASN A 41 11.19 9.47 6.64
N GLU A 42 10.16 9.37 5.79
CA GLU A 42 8.85 10.02 6.00
C GLU A 42 7.76 9.00 6.36
N ASP A 43 7.96 7.74 5.94
CA ASP A 43 7.02 6.64 6.14
C ASP A 43 7.32 5.86 7.43
N ASP A 44 6.26 5.42 8.15
CA ASP A 44 6.41 4.54 9.30
C ASP A 44 7.16 3.23 8.95
N PHE A 45 8.18 2.89 9.75
CA PHE A 45 9.08 1.77 9.49
C PHE A 45 8.37 0.41 9.37
N VAL A 46 7.36 0.16 10.22
CA VAL A 46 6.62 -1.12 10.28
C VAL A 46 5.83 -1.39 9.00
N PRO A 47 4.88 -0.52 8.58
CA PRO A 47 4.13 -0.74 7.35
C PRO A 47 5.02 -0.66 6.10
N TYR A 48 6.10 0.14 6.11
CA TYR A 48 7.10 0.15 5.04
C TYR A 48 7.78 -1.21 4.86
N SER A 49 8.26 -1.79 5.96
CA SER A 49 8.90 -3.11 5.98
C SER A 49 7.92 -4.20 5.52
N LEU A 50 6.66 -4.12 5.94
CA LEU A 50 5.62 -5.07 5.51
C LEU A 50 5.36 -5.03 3.99
N ARG A 51 5.37 -3.86 3.35
CA ARG A 51 5.26 -3.77 1.88
C ARG A 51 6.42 -4.46 1.19
N PHE A 52 7.64 -4.28 1.70
CA PHE A 52 8.81 -4.95 1.15
C PHE A 52 8.74 -6.46 1.33
N VAL A 53 8.39 -6.92 2.53
CA VAL A 53 8.26 -8.36 2.84
C VAL A 53 7.15 -9.01 2.02
N ALA A 54 6.06 -8.29 1.70
CA ALA A 54 4.96 -8.79 0.87
C ALA A 54 5.39 -9.15 -0.57
N PHE A 55 6.43 -8.51 -1.12
CA PHE A 55 6.93 -8.82 -2.46
C PHE A 55 7.56 -10.21 -2.55
N PHE A 56 8.22 -10.68 -1.49
CA PHE A 56 8.93 -11.95 -1.48
C PHE A 56 8.02 -13.17 -1.73
N PRO A 57 6.91 -13.37 -0.99
CA PRO A 57 5.98 -14.47 -1.29
C PRO A 57 5.29 -14.31 -2.65
N LEU A 58 5.06 -13.08 -3.16
CA LEU A 58 4.56 -12.89 -4.53
C LEU A 58 5.57 -13.36 -5.58
N MET A 59 6.86 -13.09 -5.39
CA MET A 59 7.92 -13.60 -6.26
C MET A 59 8.04 -15.12 -6.18
N LEU A 60 7.97 -15.71 -4.99
CA LEU A 60 7.96 -17.16 -4.82
C LEU A 60 6.76 -17.78 -5.53
N SER A 61 5.58 -17.20 -5.37
CA SER A 61 4.36 -17.63 -6.08
C SER A 61 4.55 -17.64 -7.60
N ALA A 62 5.06 -16.54 -8.16
CA ALA A 62 5.34 -16.42 -9.59
C ALA A 62 6.39 -17.43 -10.07
N SER A 63 7.47 -17.63 -9.30
CA SER A 63 8.52 -18.60 -9.65
C SER A 63 7.99 -20.04 -9.69
N MET A 64 7.09 -20.41 -8.76
CA MET A 64 6.47 -21.73 -8.72
C MET A 64 5.40 -21.91 -9.81
N ALA A 65 4.72 -20.83 -10.18
CA ALA A 65 3.76 -20.83 -11.30
C ALA A 65 4.45 -20.86 -12.67
N ALA A 66 5.73 -20.47 -12.76
CA ALA A 66 6.47 -20.38 -14.02
C ALA A 66 6.56 -21.71 -14.77
N SER A 67 6.57 -22.85 -14.07
CA SER A 67 6.58 -24.18 -14.72
C SER A 67 5.28 -24.48 -15.49
N PHE A 68 4.18 -23.79 -15.19
CA PHE A 68 2.88 -23.98 -15.83
C PHE A 68 2.51 -22.84 -16.79
N PHE A 69 2.76 -21.59 -16.37
CA PHE A 69 2.37 -20.40 -17.12
C PHE A 69 3.54 -19.75 -17.88
N GLY A 70 4.77 -20.27 -17.72
CA GLY A 70 5.96 -19.69 -18.31
C GLY A 70 6.19 -18.25 -17.86
N VAL A 71 6.58 -17.39 -18.80
CA VAL A 71 6.84 -15.96 -18.56
C VAL A 71 5.58 -15.23 -18.03
N TRP A 72 4.38 -15.70 -18.37
CA TRP A 72 3.13 -15.09 -17.91
C TRP A 72 2.92 -15.17 -16.40
N ALA A 73 3.61 -16.08 -15.70
CA ALA A 73 3.56 -16.17 -14.24
C ALA A 73 4.01 -14.88 -13.53
N VAL A 74 4.83 -14.04 -14.19
CA VAL A 74 5.25 -12.74 -13.64
C VAL A 74 4.07 -11.81 -13.38
N LEU A 75 2.97 -11.94 -14.14
CA LEU A 75 1.76 -11.13 -13.94
C LEU A 75 1.10 -11.35 -12.57
N ILE A 76 1.38 -12.47 -11.90
CA ILE A 76 0.86 -12.76 -10.55
C ILE A 76 1.30 -11.69 -9.55
N ILE A 77 2.50 -11.13 -9.73
CA ILE A 77 3.05 -10.10 -8.83
C ILE A 77 2.20 -8.82 -8.85
N PRO A 78 2.02 -8.12 -10.00
CA PRO A 78 1.16 -6.95 -10.05
C PRO A 78 -0.31 -7.29 -9.73
N PHE A 79 -0.82 -8.47 -10.10
CA PHE A 79 -2.19 -8.87 -9.73
C PHE A 79 -2.38 -9.01 -8.22
N GLY A 80 -1.43 -9.64 -7.52
CA GLY A 80 -1.47 -9.77 -6.06
C GLY A 80 -1.29 -8.44 -5.33
N TYR A 81 -0.52 -7.52 -5.91
CA TYR A 81 -0.24 -6.21 -5.33
C TYR A 81 -1.31 -5.14 -5.65
N PHE A 82 -2.12 -5.38 -6.68
CA PHE A 82 -3.12 -4.42 -7.18
C PHE A 82 -4.14 -3.95 -6.12
N PRO A 83 -4.72 -4.82 -5.27
CA PRO A 83 -5.67 -4.38 -4.25
C PRO A 83 -5.05 -3.39 -3.25
N SER A 84 -3.80 -3.64 -2.84
CA SER A 84 -3.02 -2.74 -1.98
C SER A 84 -2.85 -1.36 -2.62
N LEU A 85 -2.49 -1.31 -3.91
CA LEU A 85 -2.40 -0.04 -4.66
C LEU A 85 -3.73 0.72 -4.71
N MET A 86 -4.85 0.00 -4.88
CA MET A 86 -6.18 0.63 -4.88
C MET A 86 -6.57 1.20 -3.52
N MET A 87 -6.18 0.55 -2.41
CA MET A 87 -6.39 1.08 -1.06
C MET A 87 -5.60 2.38 -0.86
N VAL A 88 -4.34 2.41 -1.27
CA VAL A 88 -3.49 3.61 -1.23
C VAL A 88 -4.06 4.73 -2.09
N HIS A 89 -4.52 4.40 -3.31
CA HIS A 89 -5.15 5.37 -4.19
C HIS A 89 -6.39 6.01 -3.54
N LYS A 90 -7.24 5.18 -2.95
CA LYS A 90 -8.44 5.64 -2.25
C LYS A 90 -8.10 6.56 -1.07
N HIS A 91 -7.11 6.18 -0.25
CA HIS A 91 -6.62 6.98 0.87
C HIS A 91 -6.11 8.35 0.39
N ASN A 92 -5.19 8.36 -0.58
CA ASN A 92 -4.60 9.59 -1.09
C ASN A 92 -5.63 10.54 -1.70
N LYS A 93 -6.66 10.00 -2.35
CA LYS A 93 -7.78 10.78 -2.88
C LYS A 93 -8.65 11.37 -1.78
N GLN A 94 -8.84 10.65 -0.68
CA GLN A 94 -9.54 11.16 0.50
C GLN A 94 -8.75 12.29 1.16
N VAL A 95 -7.45 12.08 1.41
CA VAL A 95 -6.54 13.08 1.95
C VAL A 95 -6.54 14.35 1.09
N GLN A 96 -6.43 14.21 -0.23
CA GLN A 96 -6.48 15.36 -1.14
C GLN A 96 -7.77 16.16 -0.98
N ARG A 97 -8.93 15.50 -0.93
CA ARG A 97 -10.22 16.18 -0.74
C ARG A 97 -10.32 16.91 0.59
N THR A 98 -9.76 16.33 1.65
CA THR A 98 -9.70 16.99 2.96
C THR A 98 -8.90 18.27 2.87
N TRP A 99 -7.70 18.24 2.28
CA TRP A 99 -6.89 19.45 2.11
C TRP A 99 -7.52 20.48 1.17
N ASP A 100 -8.14 20.04 0.07
CA ASP A 100 -8.83 20.94 -0.85
C ASP A 100 -10.06 21.61 -0.21
N SER A 101 -10.64 21.01 0.84
CA SER A 101 -11.79 21.56 1.58
C SER A 101 -11.41 22.56 2.67
N VAL A 102 -10.15 22.56 3.12
CA VAL A 102 -9.67 23.50 4.14
C VAL A 102 -9.18 24.75 3.43
N THR A 103 -9.85 25.88 3.65
CA THR A 103 -9.42 27.17 3.11
C THR A 103 -8.44 27.84 4.06
N VAL A 104 -7.54 28.69 3.54
CA VAL A 104 -6.59 29.45 4.37
C VAL A 104 -7.32 30.30 5.42
N ALA A 105 -8.57 30.73 5.16
CA ALA A 105 -9.40 31.50 6.09
C ALA A 105 -9.75 30.73 7.37
N ASP A 106 -9.91 29.40 7.29
CA ASP A 106 -10.26 28.56 8.45
C ASP A 106 -9.15 28.54 9.52
N PHE A 107 -7.90 28.79 9.13
CA PHE A 107 -6.77 28.88 10.07
C PHE A 107 -6.64 30.25 10.75
N TYR A 108 -7.25 31.31 10.18
CA TYR A 108 -7.16 32.66 10.73
C TYR A 108 -8.29 32.96 11.73
N GLU A 109 -9.48 32.37 11.59
CA GLU A 109 -10.60 32.62 12.52
C GLU A 109 -10.33 32.14 13.96
N ASP A 110 -9.48 31.11 14.14
CA ASP A 110 -9.09 30.61 15.47
C ASP A 110 -7.94 31.40 16.13
N SER A 111 -7.37 32.39 15.45
CA SER A 111 -6.27 33.23 15.97
C SER A 111 -6.73 34.55 16.57
N THR A 112 -8.03 34.69 16.86
CA THR A 112 -8.52 35.88 17.56
C THR A 112 -7.74 36.05 18.88
N PRO A 113 -7.05 37.19 19.09
CA PRO A 113 -6.35 37.40 20.33
C PRO A 113 -7.39 37.40 21.45
N LEU A 114 -7.27 36.46 22.38
CA LEU A 114 -7.92 36.57 23.67
C LEU A 114 -7.41 37.89 24.28
N VAL A 115 -8.33 38.85 24.30
CA VAL A 115 -8.29 40.22 24.85
C VAL A 115 -7.07 40.56 25.70
#